data_AF-A0A1F4DZG3-F1
#
_entry.id   AF-A0A1F4DZG3-F1
#
_cell.length_a   1.000
_cell.length_b   1.000
_cell.length_c   1.000
_cell.angle_alpha   90.00
_cell.angle_beta   90.00
_cell.angle_gamma   90.00
#
_symmetry.space_group_name_H-M   'P 1'
#
loop_
_entity.id
_entity.type
_entity.pdbx_description
1 polymer ?
#
loop_
_entity_poly.entity_id
_entity_poly.type
_entity_poly.pdbx_seq_one_letter_code
_entity_poly.pdbx_strand_id
1 'polypeptide(L)'
;MTDFPKFIAMNEKGLERARATGKLALEGKISLYPSEKFLLRNNNRTLEQQIEYVHRVLETYKQQGIPVERGSISNAFGCNFQGDIPILKVVAMVGQIYDIANGHGLNIKELTLADTMAWATPLHIKRMIGAIREKMIECARLAEEIVGHPLPGSVMTAGSLKRLREAARQAQ
;
A
#
# COMPACT_ATOMS: atom_id res chain seq x y z
N MET A 1 16.50 4.36 -21.92
CA MET A 1 15.22 4.09 -21.25
C MET A 1 14.37 5.33 -21.45
N THR A 2 13.32 5.26 -22.27
CA THR A 2 12.54 6.43 -22.69
C THR A 2 11.82 7.03 -21.48
N ASP A 3 12.11 8.30 -21.19
CA ASP A 3 11.55 9.07 -20.07
C ASP A 3 10.12 9.52 -20.40
N PHE A 4 9.22 8.55 -20.59
CA PHE A 4 7.82 8.84 -20.82
C PHE A 4 7.15 9.27 -19.51
N PRO A 5 6.28 10.30 -19.52
CA PRO A 5 5.56 10.70 -18.33
C PRO A 5 4.69 9.55 -17.82
N LYS A 6 4.68 9.38 -16.49
CA LYS A 6 3.93 8.32 -15.80
C LYS A 6 2.44 8.55 -15.91
N PHE A 7 1.70 7.51 -16.25
CA PHE A 7 0.24 7.53 -16.34
C PHE A 7 -0.43 6.98 -15.07
N ILE A 8 -1.59 7.53 -14.71
CA ILE A 8 -2.46 6.99 -13.68
C ILE A 8 -3.76 6.52 -14.35
N ALA A 9 -3.91 5.21 -14.48
CA ALA A 9 -5.16 4.60 -14.94
C ALA A 9 -6.12 4.45 -13.75
N MET A 10 -7.28 5.12 -13.79
CA MET A 10 -8.34 4.92 -12.79
C MET A 10 -9.30 3.78 -13.15
N ASN A 11 -9.32 3.36 -14.42
CA ASN A 11 -10.13 2.26 -14.94
C ASN A 11 -9.55 1.72 -16.24
N GLU A 12 -10.11 0.60 -16.71
CA GLU A 12 -9.70 -0.10 -17.94
C GLU A 12 -9.76 0.82 -19.18
N LYS A 13 -10.82 1.64 -19.31
CA LYS A 13 -10.94 2.62 -20.41
C LYS A 13 -9.81 3.66 -20.40
N GLY A 14 -9.41 4.13 -19.21
CA GLY A 14 -8.29 5.05 -19.05
C GLY A 14 -6.97 4.42 -19.49
N LEU A 15 -6.77 3.15 -19.15
CA LEU A 15 -5.61 2.37 -19.58
C LEU A 15 -5.57 2.19 -21.10
N GLU A 16 -6.70 1.82 -21.71
CA GLU A 16 -6.82 1.68 -23.17
C GLU A 16 -6.46 2.98 -23.89
N ARG A 17 -7.00 4.12 -23.40
CA ARG A 17 -6.67 5.45 -23.94
C ARG A 17 -5.18 5.75 -23.81
N ALA A 18 -4.59 5.49 -22.65
CA ALA A 18 -3.17 5.77 -22.44
C ALA A 18 -2.28 4.91 -23.34
N ARG A 19 -2.62 3.63 -23.49
CA ARG A 19 -1.94 2.71 -24.41
C ARG A 19 -2.01 3.19 -25.85
N ALA A 20 -3.18 3.65 -26.29
CA ALA A 20 -3.38 4.18 -27.65
C ALA A 20 -2.48 5.38 -27.97
N THR A 21 -2.01 6.12 -26.96
CA THR A 21 -1.08 7.24 -27.19
C THR A 21 0.34 6.78 -27.54
N GLY A 22 0.79 5.62 -27.04
CA GLY A 22 2.17 5.15 -27.16
C GLY A 22 3.23 6.07 -26.53
N LYS A 23 2.82 7.08 -25.75
CA LYS A 23 3.69 8.16 -25.23
C LYS A 23 3.75 8.22 -23.71
N LEU A 24 3.25 7.19 -23.03
CA LEU A 24 3.08 7.17 -21.58
C LEU A 24 3.71 5.91 -20.97
N ALA A 25 4.41 6.08 -19.86
CA ALA A 25 4.85 4.95 -19.06
C ALA A 25 3.65 4.39 -18.28
N LEU A 26 3.25 3.17 -18.61
CA LEU A 26 2.15 2.48 -17.94
C LEU A 26 2.71 1.72 -16.74
N GLU A 27 2.27 2.09 -15.54
CA GLU A 27 2.59 1.40 -14.29
C GLU A 27 1.28 1.03 -13.60
N GLY A 28 1.14 -0.23 -13.23
CA GLY A 28 0.01 -0.72 -12.45
C GLY A 28 0.23 -0.55 -10.95
N LYS A 29 -0.86 -0.56 -10.19
CA LYS A 29 -0.82 -0.52 -8.73
C LYS A 29 -1.98 -1.29 -8.10
N ILE A 30 -1.73 -1.86 -6.94
CA ILE A 30 -2.79 -2.39 -6.06
C ILE A 30 -3.39 -1.21 -5.29
N SER A 31 -4.70 -0.99 -5.36
CA SER A 31 -5.38 0.13 -4.68
C SER A 31 -6.50 -0.35 -3.76
N LEU A 32 -6.34 -0.12 -2.46
CA LEU A 32 -7.33 -0.42 -1.42
C LEU A 32 -7.83 0.85 -0.72
N TYR A 33 -8.99 0.74 -0.08
CA TYR A 33 -9.72 1.86 0.53
C TYR A 33 -10.30 1.43 1.89
N PRO A 34 -9.79 1.92 3.03
CA PRO A 34 -10.31 1.61 4.35
C PRO A 34 -11.71 2.19 4.61
N SER A 35 -12.10 3.26 3.91
CA SER A 35 -13.49 3.75 3.98
C SER A 35 -14.42 3.03 3.01
N GLU A 36 -15.35 2.24 3.54
CA GLU A 36 -16.44 1.60 2.80
C GLU A 36 -17.37 2.63 2.18
N LYS A 37 -17.74 3.67 2.93
CA LYS A 37 -18.61 4.75 2.41
C LYS A 37 -17.97 5.50 1.25
N PHE A 38 -16.66 5.77 1.33
CA PHE A 38 -15.94 6.38 0.22
C PHE A 38 -15.93 5.47 -1.00
N LEU A 39 -15.61 4.19 -0.80
CA LEU A 39 -15.51 3.21 -1.87
C LEU A 39 -16.86 3.03 -2.59
N LEU A 40 -17.95 2.92 -1.83
CA LEU A 40 -19.29 2.84 -2.38
C LEU A 40 -19.65 4.10 -3.16
N ARG A 41 -19.35 5.30 -2.64
CA ARG A 41 -19.69 6.54 -3.32
C ARG A 41 -18.83 6.82 -4.55
N ASN A 42 -17.55 6.49 -4.50
CA ASN A 42 -16.58 6.82 -5.55
C ASN A 42 -16.53 5.77 -6.65
N ASN A 43 -16.61 4.48 -6.26
CA ASN A 43 -16.43 3.36 -7.18
C ASN A 43 -17.66 2.48 -7.31
N ASN A 44 -18.73 2.73 -6.54
CA ASN A 44 -19.94 1.90 -6.50
C ASN A 44 -19.64 0.43 -6.20
N ARG A 45 -18.77 0.18 -5.21
CA ARG A 45 -18.34 -1.16 -4.78
C ARG A 45 -18.29 -1.31 -3.27
N THR A 46 -18.48 -2.53 -2.79
CA THR A 46 -18.12 -2.95 -1.42
C THR A 46 -16.63 -3.29 -1.33
N LEU A 47 -16.11 -3.55 -0.12
CA LEU A 47 -14.71 -3.95 0.07
C LEU A 47 -14.40 -5.26 -0.66
N GLU A 48 -15.31 -6.23 -0.56
CA GLU A 48 -15.19 -7.55 -1.18
C GLU A 48 -15.13 -7.41 -2.70
N GLN A 49 -16.07 -6.66 -3.28
CA GLN A 49 -16.09 -6.37 -4.71
C GLN A 49 -14.84 -5.61 -5.18
N GLN A 50 -14.26 -4.77 -4.32
CA GLN A 50 -13.01 -4.08 -4.64
C GLN A 50 -11.81 -5.02 -4.66
N ILE A 51 -11.76 -6.03 -3.78
CA ILE A 51 -10.71 -7.06 -3.79
C ILE A 51 -10.83 -7.91 -5.06
N GLU A 52 -12.03 -8.37 -5.41
CA GLU A 52 -12.30 -9.10 -6.66
C GLU A 52 -11.88 -8.26 -7.88
N TYR A 53 -12.24 -6.98 -7.89
CA TYR A 53 -11.84 -6.05 -8.94
C TYR A 53 -10.32 -5.90 -9.05
N VAL A 54 -9.62 -5.78 -7.92
CA VAL A 54 -8.15 -5.69 -7.91
C VAL A 54 -7.54 -6.94 -8.56
N HIS A 55 -7.96 -8.15 -8.16
CA HIS A 55 -7.46 -9.38 -8.78
C HIS A 55 -7.68 -9.41 -10.30
N ARG A 56 -8.88 -9.02 -10.75
CA ARG A 56 -9.19 -8.94 -12.18
C ARG A 56 -8.28 -7.96 -12.93
N VAL A 57 -8.02 -6.79 -12.34
CA VAL A 57 -7.16 -5.76 -12.94
C VAL A 57 -5.70 -6.21 -13.00
N LEU A 58 -5.22 -6.92 -11.97
CA LEU A 58 -3.86 -7.47 -11.96
C LEU A 58 -3.65 -8.50 -13.08
N GLU A 59 -4.65 -9.35 -13.35
CA GLU A 59 -4.59 -10.27 -14.50
C GLU A 59 -4.54 -9.51 -15.83
N THR A 60 -5.33 -8.45 -15.97
CA THR A 60 -5.26 -7.59 -17.16
C THR A 60 -3.88 -6.95 -17.32
N TYR A 61 -3.28 -6.46 -16.24
CA TYR A 61 -1.93 -5.89 -16.27
C TYR A 61 -0.89 -6.94 -16.68
N LYS A 62 -0.99 -8.15 -16.13
CA LYS A 62 -0.13 -9.28 -16.47
C LYS A 62 -0.23 -9.66 -17.95
N GLN A 63 -1.45 -9.79 -18.48
CA GLN A 63 -1.70 -10.08 -19.90
C GLN A 63 -1.14 -8.99 -20.83
N GLN A 64 -1.13 -7.74 -20.36
CA GLN A 64 -0.67 -6.59 -21.13
C GLN A 64 0.81 -6.25 -20.89
N GLY A 65 1.53 -7.03 -20.07
CA GLY A 65 2.94 -6.78 -19.75
C GLY A 65 3.19 -5.49 -18.97
N ILE A 66 2.20 -4.99 -18.23
CA ILE A 66 2.30 -3.77 -17.43
C ILE A 66 2.87 -4.14 -16.05
N PRO A 67 4.01 -3.56 -15.63
CA PRO A 67 4.60 -3.86 -14.33
C PRO A 67 3.73 -3.32 -13.19
N VAL A 68 3.60 -4.11 -12.13
CA VAL A 68 2.89 -3.73 -10.90
C VAL A 68 3.88 -3.84 -9.74
N GLU A 69 4.40 -2.69 -9.31
CA GLU A 69 5.42 -2.62 -8.26
C GLU A 69 4.97 -1.76 -7.06
N ARG A 70 3.72 -1.28 -7.08
CA ARG A 70 3.20 -0.29 -6.11
C ARG A 70 1.91 -0.76 -5.46
N GLY A 71 1.85 -0.60 -4.14
CA GLY A 71 0.64 -0.72 -3.34
C GLY A 71 0.19 0.65 -2.85
N SER A 72 -1.11 0.92 -2.84
CA SER A 72 -1.67 2.19 -2.40
C SER A 72 -2.89 1.98 -1.52
N ILE A 73 -2.90 2.67 -0.37
CA ILE A 73 -4.07 2.78 0.50
C ILE A 73 -4.56 4.23 0.43
N SER A 74 -5.71 4.44 -0.20
CA SER A 74 -6.35 5.77 -0.23
C SER A 74 -6.99 6.08 1.12
N ASN A 75 -7.31 7.36 1.41
CA ASN A 75 -8.01 7.76 2.64
C ASN A 75 -7.46 7.11 3.93
N ALA A 76 -6.15 6.89 4.00
CA ALA A 76 -5.50 6.13 5.07
C ALA A 76 -5.61 6.82 6.44
N PHE A 77 -5.74 8.14 6.46
CA PHE A 77 -5.73 8.96 7.67
C PHE A 77 -7.12 9.44 8.10
N GLY A 78 -8.15 9.21 7.29
CA GLY A 78 -9.48 9.75 7.54
C GLY A 78 -10.30 9.88 6.26
N CYS A 79 -11.61 9.98 6.42
CA CYS A 79 -12.54 10.11 5.31
C CYS A 79 -13.71 11.02 5.68
N ASN A 80 -14.02 12.01 4.84
CA ASN A 80 -15.15 12.92 5.05
C ASN A 80 -16.52 12.22 5.13
N PHE A 81 -16.67 11.03 4.55
CA PHE A 81 -17.94 10.29 4.55
C PHE A 81 -18.10 9.34 5.75
N GLN A 82 -16.98 8.88 6.32
CA GLN A 82 -16.97 7.85 7.37
C GLN A 82 -16.42 8.35 8.71
N GLY A 83 -15.62 9.41 8.68
CA GLY A 83 -14.87 9.92 9.82
C GLY A 83 -13.50 9.26 9.93
N ASP A 84 -13.11 8.97 11.17
CA ASP A 84 -11.81 8.41 11.50
C ASP A 84 -11.61 7.01 10.91
N ILE A 85 -10.38 6.76 10.46
CA ILE A 85 -9.94 5.45 9.98
C ILE A 85 -8.98 4.86 11.01
N PRO A 86 -9.31 3.71 11.64
CA PRO A 86 -8.44 3.09 12.61
C PRO A 86 -7.09 2.69 12.02
N ILE A 87 -5.98 3.00 12.71
CA ILE A 87 -4.62 2.62 12.31
C ILE A 87 -4.51 1.12 12.05
N LEU A 88 -5.10 0.29 12.90
CA LEU A 88 -5.06 -1.17 12.74
C LEU A 88 -5.77 -1.65 11.46
N LYS A 89 -6.82 -0.93 11.00
CA LYS A 89 -7.48 -1.23 9.72
C LYS A 89 -6.51 -1.00 8.57
N VAL A 90 -5.74 0.08 8.61
CA VAL A 90 -4.70 0.35 7.60
C VAL A 90 -3.57 -0.68 7.66
N VAL A 91 -3.09 -1.04 8.85
CA VAL A 91 -2.07 -2.09 9.01
C VAL A 91 -2.54 -3.42 8.41
N ALA A 92 -3.79 -3.82 8.67
CA ALA A 92 -4.37 -5.02 8.07
C ALA A 92 -4.43 -4.93 6.53
N MET A 93 -4.81 -3.77 5.99
CA MET A 93 -4.83 -3.55 4.54
C MET A 93 -3.43 -3.54 3.91
N VAL A 94 -2.38 -3.12 4.63
CA VAL A 94 -1.00 -3.29 4.17
C VAL A 94 -0.68 -4.78 3.99
N GLY A 95 -1.05 -5.61 4.97
CA GLY A 95 -0.93 -7.07 4.85
C GLY A 95 -1.67 -7.61 3.63
N GLN A 96 -2.94 -7.20 3.44
CA GLN A 96 -3.75 -7.60 2.28
C GLN A 96 -3.10 -7.23 0.94
N ILE A 97 -2.45 -6.06 0.84
CA ILE A 97 -1.71 -5.68 -0.38
C ILE A 97 -0.60 -6.69 -0.67
N TYR A 98 0.19 -7.07 0.34
CA TYR A 98 1.26 -8.04 0.18
C TYR A 98 0.71 -9.44 -0.13
N ASP A 99 -0.37 -9.86 0.51
CA ASP A 99 -1.02 -11.15 0.24
C ASP A 99 -1.52 -11.23 -1.21
N ILE A 100 -2.21 -10.18 -1.69
CA ILE A 100 -2.66 -10.08 -3.08
C ILE A 100 -1.48 -10.08 -4.04
N ALA A 101 -0.41 -9.32 -3.74
CA ALA A 101 0.77 -9.26 -4.58
C ALA A 101 1.47 -10.62 -4.69
N ASN A 102 1.68 -11.30 -3.55
CA ASN A 102 2.30 -12.62 -3.48
C ASN A 102 1.47 -13.65 -4.24
N GLY A 103 0.15 -13.63 -4.11
CA GLY A 103 -0.75 -14.53 -4.85
C GLY A 103 -0.68 -14.34 -6.37
N HIS A 104 -0.24 -13.17 -6.84
CA HIS A 104 -0.06 -12.84 -8.26
C HIS A 104 1.41 -12.95 -8.72
N GLY A 105 2.33 -13.35 -7.83
CA GLY A 105 3.78 -13.39 -8.11
C GLY A 105 4.40 -12.02 -8.34
N LEU A 106 3.82 -10.97 -7.74
CA LEU A 106 4.24 -9.58 -7.88
C LEU A 106 5.13 -9.15 -6.71
N ASN A 107 6.14 -8.35 -7.00
CA ASN A 107 7.02 -7.78 -5.99
C ASN A 107 6.73 -6.28 -5.80
N ILE A 108 6.12 -5.92 -4.67
CA ILE A 108 5.79 -4.53 -4.35
C ILE A 108 7.02 -3.83 -3.74
N LYS A 109 7.53 -2.82 -4.44
CA LYS A 109 8.68 -2.02 -4.03
C LYS A 109 8.29 -0.75 -3.26
N GLU A 110 7.10 -0.22 -3.53
CA GLU A 110 6.63 1.03 -2.94
C GLU A 110 5.22 0.86 -2.35
N LEU A 111 5.04 1.33 -1.12
CA LEU A 111 3.73 1.44 -0.48
C LEU A 111 3.40 2.92 -0.26
N THR A 112 2.26 3.36 -0.79
CA THR A 112 1.74 4.71 -0.60
C THR A 112 0.56 4.72 0.37
N LEU A 113 0.64 5.56 1.41
CA LEU A 113 -0.50 5.90 2.27
C LEU A 113 -0.96 7.30 1.91
N ALA A 114 -2.14 7.42 1.28
CA ALA A 114 -2.62 8.71 0.80
C ALA A 114 -3.56 9.36 1.81
N ASP A 115 -3.26 10.62 2.14
CA ASP A 115 -4.16 11.51 2.87
C ASP A 115 -5.08 12.27 1.92
N THR A 116 -6.01 11.54 1.30
CA THR A 116 -6.87 12.05 0.23
C THR A 116 -7.70 13.28 0.64
N MET A 117 -7.97 13.45 1.93
CA MET A 117 -8.87 14.48 2.47
C MET A 117 -8.19 15.41 3.49
N ALA A 118 -6.87 15.38 3.60
CA ALA A 118 -6.09 16.23 4.51
C ALA A 118 -6.42 16.04 6.02
N TRP A 119 -6.61 14.79 6.47
CA TRP A 119 -6.87 14.44 7.88
C TRP A 119 -5.59 14.17 8.69
N ALA A 120 -4.46 13.98 8.02
CA ALA A 120 -3.22 13.58 8.68
C ALA A 120 -2.66 14.72 9.55
N THR A 121 -2.29 14.38 10.78
CA THR A 121 -1.47 15.23 11.64
C THR A 121 -0.10 14.61 11.84
N PRO A 122 0.95 15.37 12.18
CA PRO A 122 2.28 14.82 12.41
C PRO A 122 2.29 13.66 13.43
N LEU A 123 1.49 13.77 14.51
CA LEU A 123 1.37 12.70 15.49
C LEU A 123 0.63 11.47 14.95
N HIS A 124 -0.42 11.68 14.14
CA HIS A 124 -1.13 10.59 13.49
C HIS A 124 -0.22 9.82 12.53
N ILE A 125 0.53 10.52 11.67
CA ILE A 125 1.52 9.92 10.76
C ILE A 125 2.55 9.11 11.56
N LYS A 126 3.10 9.68 12.63
CA LYS A 126 4.07 9.00 13.50
C LYS A 126 3.52 7.71 14.12
N ARG A 127 2.24 7.71 14.52
CA ARG A 127 1.57 6.52 15.06
C ARG A 127 1.30 5.48 13.97
N MET A 128 0.81 5.90 12.81
CA MET A 128 0.51 5.05 11.66
C MET A 128 1.76 4.32 11.15
N ILE A 129 2.80 5.08 10.80
CA ILE A 129 4.07 4.52 10.32
C ILE A 129 4.71 3.63 11.40
N GLY A 130 4.58 4.03 12.66
CA GLY A 130 5.02 3.22 13.79
C GLY A 130 4.37 1.85 13.82
N ALA A 131 3.04 1.79 13.78
CA ALA A 131 2.30 0.55 13.83
C ALA A 131 2.63 -0.38 12.65
N ILE A 132 2.73 0.17 11.43
CA ILE A 132 3.13 -0.60 10.24
C ILE A 132 4.54 -1.16 10.44
N ARG A 133 5.49 -0.33 10.87
CA ARG A 133 6.88 -0.75 11.09
C ARG A 133 7.01 -1.84 12.16
N GLU A 134 6.30 -1.72 13.28
CA GLU A 134 6.30 -2.77 14.31
C GLU A 134 5.78 -4.10 13.73
N LYS A 135 4.71 -4.06 12.92
CA LYS A 135 4.18 -5.27 12.28
C LYS A 135 5.17 -5.88 11.29
N MET A 136 5.86 -5.05 10.49
CA MET A 136 6.88 -5.54 9.55
C MET A 136 8.08 -6.16 10.27
N ILE A 137 8.48 -5.64 11.43
CA ILE A 137 9.54 -6.22 12.27
C ILE A 137 9.11 -7.58 12.83
N GLU A 138 7.88 -7.69 13.30
CA GLU A 138 7.31 -8.96 13.77
C GLU A 138 7.39 -10.03 12.67
N CYS A 139 6.96 -9.70 11.45
CA CYS A 139 7.04 -10.60 10.31
C CYS A 139 8.49 -10.95 9.94
N ALA A 140 9.40 -9.98 9.96
CA ALA A 140 10.81 -10.21 9.64
C ALA A 140 11.49 -11.14 10.66
N ARG A 141 11.19 -10.99 11.96
CA ARG A 141 11.69 -11.90 13.00
C ARG A 141 11.18 -13.32 12.81
N LEU A 142 9.90 -13.47 12.52
CA LEU A 142 9.31 -14.78 12.22
C LEU A 142 10.01 -15.41 11.00
N ALA A 143 10.30 -14.63 9.97
CA ALA A 143 11.03 -15.13 8.81
C ALA A 143 12.46 -15.57 9.14
N GLU A 144 13.21 -14.79 9.94
CA GLU A 144 14.56 -15.17 10.41
C GLU A 144 14.53 -16.43 11.28
N GLU A 145 13.50 -16.59 12.13
CA GLU A 145 13.31 -17.79 12.94
C GLU A 145 13.06 -19.03 12.07
N ILE A 146 12.19 -18.91 11.07
CA ILE A 146 11.89 -20.00 10.12
C ILE A 146 13.13 -20.38 9.31
N VAL A 147 13.89 -19.39 8.83
CA VAL A 147 15.04 -19.61 7.96
C VAL A 147 16.30 -19.99 8.75
N GLY A 148 16.36 -19.67 10.04
CA GLY A 148 17.48 -20.02 10.93
C GLY A 148 18.71 -19.13 10.78
N HIS A 149 18.63 -18.03 10.03
CA HIS A 149 19.71 -17.05 9.91
C HIS A 149 19.16 -15.62 9.71
N PRO A 150 19.95 -14.57 10.02
CA PRO A 150 19.55 -13.19 9.77
C PRO A 150 19.26 -12.94 8.28
N LEU A 151 18.24 -12.14 7.99
CA LEU A 151 17.86 -11.78 6.62
C LEU A 151 18.30 -10.34 6.31
N PRO A 152 18.69 -10.05 5.06
CA PRO A 152 19.03 -8.68 4.65
C PRO A 152 17.77 -7.82 4.60
N GLY A 153 17.43 -7.19 5.73
CA GLY A 153 16.22 -6.38 5.89
C GLY A 153 16.50 -4.99 6.47
N SER A 154 16.18 -3.94 5.72
CA SER A 154 16.31 -2.54 6.17
C SER A 154 15.42 -2.23 7.37
N VAL A 155 14.26 -2.90 7.48
CA VAL A 155 13.31 -2.71 8.58
C VAL A 155 13.89 -3.23 9.91
N MET A 156 14.55 -4.38 9.90
CA MET A 156 15.22 -4.94 11.07
C MET A 156 16.38 -4.07 11.53
N THR A 157 17.18 -3.58 10.56
CA THR A 157 18.30 -2.65 10.82
C THR A 157 17.84 -1.33 11.41
N ALA A 158 16.73 -0.76 10.88
CA ALA A 158 16.19 0.48 11.40
C ALA A 158 15.72 0.35 12.87
N GLY A 159 15.29 -0.85 13.30
CA GLY A 159 14.84 -1.14 14.67
C GLY A 159 13.37 -0.81 14.91
N SER A 160 12.89 -0.86 16.15
CA SER A 160 11.51 -0.48 16.54
C SER A 160 11.41 1.00 16.92
N LEU A 161 10.26 1.66 16.67
CA LEU A 161 10.05 3.03 17.14
C LEU A 161 10.02 3.12 18.67
N LYS A 162 9.55 2.07 19.34
CA LYS A 162 9.56 1.98 20.81
C LYS A 162 11.01 2.00 21.31
N ARG A 163 11.87 1.14 20.76
CA ARG A 163 13.30 1.06 21.09
C ARG A 163 14.01 2.40 20.87
N LEU A 164 13.77 3.07 19.75
CA LEU A 164 14.38 4.37 19.45
C LEU A 164 13.94 5.47 20.44
N ARG A 165 12.67 5.45 20.87
CA ARG A 165 12.16 6.41 21.88
C ARG A 165 12.71 6.14 23.27
N GLU A 166 12.85 4.87 23.65
CA GLU A 166 13.45 4.48 24.92
C GLU A 166 14.93 4.91 24.97
N ALA A 167 15.69 4.66 23.91
CA ALA A 167 17.08 5.13 23.81
C ALA A 167 17.18 6.66 23.88
N ALA A 168 16.29 7.40 23.20
CA ALA A 168 16.27 8.86 23.24
C ALA A 168 15.92 9.42 24.64
N ARG A 169 15.06 8.72 25.40
CA ARG A 169 14.72 9.10 26.79
C ARG A 169 15.83 8.81 27.77
N GLN A 170 16.62 7.75 27.55
CA GLN A 170 17.76 7.40 28.40
C GLN A 170 19.00 8.26 28.15
N ALA A 171 19.04 8.97 27.01
CA ALA A 171 20.11 9.91 26.66
C ALA A 171 19.83 11.36 27.10
N GLN A 172 18.71 11.61 27.80
CA GLN A 172 18.33 12.88 28.43
C GLN A 172 18.51 12.79 29.93
#